data_AF-A0A1S3MVN9-F1
#
_entry.id   AF-A0A1S3MVN9-F1
#
_cell.length_a   1.000
_cell.length_b   1.000
_cell.length_c   1.000
_cell.angle_alpha   90.00
_cell.angle_beta   90.00
_cell.angle_gamma   90.00
#
_symmetry.space_group_name_H-M   'P 1'
#
loop_
_entity.id
_entity.type
_entity.pdbx_description
1 polymer ?
#
loop_
_entity_poly.entity_id
_entity_poly.type
_entity_poly.pdbx_seq_one_letter_code
_entity_poly.pdbx_strand_id
1 'polypeptide(L)'
;MKSTMPETQGTRSSAGIPSLLNSPQSQPSSSGRCPPAPPPPAMSASTSTTIPPFKFRPRRESVDWRRISAVDVDLVASELDFQTLQEHITGVTFCNVEWERCVCCQSPVDPALLKLFRLAQLTVEYLLHSQEYLTLSLGVAEERLQTQAREHQQLLAQQQKQADQAKVLKTELKQRKKIIALNQQAMINMTNCHKCQHCDKAFLNSSFLQNHMQRRHADEYDSQLRTGNQRKVKSVADEEEISRLKGQLSSTTSELESQRQALLAKASQETDQQSMQQDLMRKLERWKEEEHRKIEEMRDGFRGEIEMLHNRNALLQQKVDLQLTNPERRPSPAPQQTDQDMDEKNKVVVQKMDQKHKKLEERFTSKIEKMKANHESEKNQWQDQLSRLESFVVEWQQQSQRQKEESDQRLQERDLIIFSQREQIKYMSSNPPTKVEVPVIITAPAPEPKPKRVVKEQPPSAPKLDPIEELSEEDKDSSSVS
;
A
#
# COMPACT_ATOMS: atom_id res chain seq x y z
N MET A 1 27.14 -13.83 -50.42
CA MET A 1 27.12 -14.90 -49.40
C MET A 1 25.79 -14.76 -48.68
N LYS A 2 24.66 -15.29 -49.20
CA LYS A 2 24.18 -16.68 -49.12
C LYS A 2 24.26 -17.27 -47.71
N SER A 3 23.11 -17.82 -47.28
CA SER A 3 22.85 -18.79 -46.20
C SER A 3 22.07 -18.22 -45.01
N THR A 4 21.00 -18.84 -44.48
CA THR A 4 20.08 -19.90 -44.94
C THR A 4 18.90 -19.85 -43.95
N MET A 5 17.67 -20.01 -44.42
CA MET A 5 16.56 -20.48 -43.57
C MET A 5 16.77 -21.96 -43.21
N PRO A 6 16.03 -22.49 -42.22
CA PRO A 6 15.27 -23.69 -42.56
C PRO A 6 13.81 -23.58 -42.13
N GLU A 7 12.96 -23.97 -43.08
CA GLU A 7 11.58 -24.36 -42.91
C GLU A 7 11.56 -25.90 -42.92
N THR A 8 10.91 -26.55 -41.96
CA THR A 8 10.43 -27.92 -42.12
C THR A 8 9.06 -28.09 -41.47
N GLN A 9 8.12 -28.43 -42.34
CA GLN A 9 6.76 -28.88 -42.12
C GLN A 9 6.70 -30.26 -41.45
N GLY A 10 5.57 -30.63 -40.85
CA GLY A 10 5.32 -32.02 -40.46
C GLY A 10 4.09 -32.29 -39.58
N THR A 11 2.91 -32.06 -40.15
CA THR A 11 1.60 -32.69 -39.87
C THR A 11 1.57 -33.97 -39.01
N ARG A 12 0.61 -34.07 -38.06
CA ARG A 12 -0.60 -34.93 -38.15
C ARG A 12 -1.48 -34.90 -36.87
N SER A 13 -2.79 -34.89 -37.11
CA SER A 13 -3.91 -34.95 -36.18
C SER A 13 -4.03 -36.27 -35.41
N SER A 14 -4.68 -36.27 -34.24
CA SER A 14 -6.08 -36.74 -34.06
C SER A 14 -6.38 -37.25 -32.64
N ALA A 15 -7.68 -37.12 -32.31
CA ALA A 15 -8.43 -37.72 -31.20
C ALA A 15 -8.20 -37.09 -29.81
N GLY A 16 -9.20 -36.62 -29.06
CA GLY A 16 -10.63 -36.87 -29.11
C GLY A 16 -11.07 -37.26 -27.70
N ILE A 17 -11.54 -36.29 -26.90
CA ILE A 17 -12.12 -36.54 -25.57
C ILE A 17 -13.58 -36.09 -25.62
N PRO A 18 -14.55 -36.99 -25.41
CA PRO A 18 -15.97 -36.67 -25.56
C PRO A 18 -16.54 -35.99 -24.31
N SER A 19 -17.20 -34.86 -24.55
CA SER A 19 -18.11 -34.20 -23.62
C SER A 19 -19.38 -35.04 -23.45
N LEU A 20 -19.67 -35.47 -22.23
CA LEU A 20 -20.94 -36.12 -21.88
C LEU A 20 -21.85 -35.10 -21.19
N LEU A 21 -22.84 -34.62 -21.94
CA LEU A 21 -24.03 -33.94 -21.43
C LEU A 21 -25.28 -34.63 -22.00
N ASN A 22 -26.30 -34.69 -21.15
CA ASN A 22 -27.71 -35.12 -21.33
C ASN A 22 -28.07 -36.61 -21.19
N SER A 23 -28.88 -36.90 -20.15
CA SER A 23 -30.31 -37.32 -20.24
C SER A 23 -30.91 -37.54 -18.82
N PRO A 24 -32.23 -37.82 -18.61
CA PRO A 24 -33.31 -36.83 -18.49
C PRO A 24 -34.18 -37.01 -17.20
N GLN A 25 -35.18 -36.13 -17.08
CA GLN A 25 -36.31 -36.03 -16.12
C GLN A 25 -36.73 -37.27 -15.31
N SER A 26 -37.04 -37.05 -14.02
CA SER A 26 -38.17 -37.66 -13.29
C SER A 26 -38.61 -36.79 -12.10
N GLN A 27 -39.92 -36.74 -11.87
CA GLN A 27 -40.68 -35.88 -10.96
C GLN A 27 -40.90 -36.48 -9.53
N PRO A 28 -41.54 -35.76 -8.57
CA PRO A 28 -41.23 -35.83 -7.13
C PRO A 28 -42.24 -36.62 -6.27
N SER A 29 -41.82 -36.95 -5.03
CA SER A 29 -42.59 -37.32 -3.83
C SER A 29 -41.56 -37.50 -2.68
N SER A 30 -41.74 -37.24 -1.39
CA SER A 30 -42.76 -36.63 -0.54
C SER A 30 -42.14 -36.51 0.87
N SER A 31 -42.48 -35.45 1.60
CA SER A 31 -42.54 -35.33 3.07
C SER A 31 -41.32 -35.69 3.95
N GLY A 32 -40.72 -34.66 4.56
CA GLY A 32 -39.90 -34.78 5.78
C GLY A 32 -39.54 -33.39 6.34
N ARG A 33 -40.13 -33.01 7.47
CA ARG A 33 -39.91 -31.74 8.18
C ARG A 33 -38.49 -31.66 8.77
N CYS A 34 -37.80 -30.53 8.58
CA CYS A 34 -36.73 -30.02 9.46
C CYS A 34 -36.57 -28.48 9.30
N PRO A 35 -36.03 -27.77 10.33
CA PRO A 35 -36.22 -26.32 10.57
C PRO A 35 -35.37 -25.39 9.67
N PRO A 36 -35.66 -24.06 9.63
CA PRO A 36 -35.12 -23.17 8.60
C PRO A 36 -33.61 -22.91 8.74
N ALA A 37 -32.93 -22.98 7.59
CA ALA A 37 -31.52 -22.64 7.44
C ALA A 37 -31.28 -21.12 7.54
N PRO A 38 -30.10 -20.68 8.02
CA PRO A 38 -29.70 -19.28 8.01
C PRO A 38 -29.39 -18.80 6.58
N PRO A 39 -29.48 -17.48 6.29
CA PRO A 39 -29.23 -16.93 4.96
C PRO A 39 -27.75 -17.06 4.56
N PRO A 40 -27.43 -17.09 3.25
CA PRO A 40 -26.06 -17.22 2.79
C PRO A 40 -25.26 -15.95 3.11
N PRO A 41 -24.00 -16.05 3.56
CA PRO A 41 -23.17 -14.87 3.73
C PRO A 41 -22.84 -14.26 2.36
N ALA A 42 -23.06 -12.95 2.27
CA ALA A 42 -22.65 -12.13 1.14
C ALA A 42 -21.15 -12.30 0.86
N MET A 43 -20.82 -12.51 -0.42
CA MET A 43 -19.44 -12.64 -0.88
C MET A 43 -18.75 -11.28 -0.81
N SER A 44 -17.91 -11.09 0.21
CA SER A 44 -16.75 -10.20 0.22
C SER A 44 -15.95 -10.50 1.48
N ALA A 45 -15.18 -11.57 1.43
CA ALA A 45 -14.12 -11.81 2.40
C ALA A 45 -12.93 -12.32 1.61
N SER A 46 -11.87 -11.51 1.57
CA SER A 46 -10.53 -11.95 1.24
C SER A 46 -10.24 -13.15 2.15
N THR A 47 -10.32 -14.36 1.61
CA THR A 47 -9.99 -15.57 2.36
C THR A 47 -8.49 -15.55 2.56
N SER A 48 -8.04 -14.99 3.68
CA SER A 48 -6.77 -15.37 4.25
C SER A 48 -6.90 -16.86 4.59
N THR A 49 -6.37 -17.71 3.70
CA THR A 49 -6.23 -19.14 3.93
C THR A 49 -5.39 -19.31 5.18
N THR A 50 -6.06 -19.41 6.33
CA THR A 50 -5.42 -19.47 7.63
C THR A 50 -5.06 -20.93 7.86
N ILE A 51 -3.76 -21.23 7.81
CA ILE A 51 -3.29 -22.60 7.99
C ILE A 51 -3.59 -23.02 9.44
N PRO A 52 -4.34 -24.11 9.66
CA PRO A 52 -4.76 -24.50 11.00
C PRO A 52 -3.56 -24.83 11.91
N PRO A 53 -3.68 -24.60 13.23
CA PRO A 53 -2.59 -24.85 14.18
C PRO A 53 -2.26 -26.34 14.28
N PHE A 54 -0.96 -26.66 14.25
CA PHE A 54 -0.45 -28.03 14.35
C PHE A 54 -0.71 -28.66 15.72
N LYS A 55 -1.21 -29.90 15.72
CA LYS A 55 -1.32 -30.75 16.90
C LYS A 55 -1.10 -32.21 16.50
N PHE A 56 -0.32 -32.93 17.30
CA PHE A 56 -0.13 -34.36 17.10
C PHE A 56 -1.44 -35.13 17.28
N ARG A 57 -1.70 -36.05 16.36
CA ARG A 57 -2.89 -36.90 16.36
C ARG A 57 -2.70 -38.10 17.30
N PRO A 58 -3.77 -38.55 17.98
CA PRO A 58 -3.73 -39.81 18.72
C PRO A 58 -3.51 -40.99 17.76
N ARG A 59 -2.61 -41.91 18.11
CA ARG A 59 -2.35 -43.11 17.30
C ARG A 59 -3.31 -44.22 17.70
N ARG A 60 -4.27 -44.51 16.83
CA ARG A 60 -5.36 -45.49 17.07
C ARG A 60 -5.40 -46.61 16.05
N GLU A 61 -4.58 -46.53 15.01
CA GLU A 61 -4.61 -47.47 13.89
C GLU A 61 -3.81 -48.74 14.22
N SER A 62 -4.30 -49.91 13.79
CA SER A 62 -3.59 -51.18 13.96
C SER A 62 -2.52 -51.36 12.88
N VAL A 63 -1.44 -52.08 13.20
CA VAL A 63 -0.38 -52.38 12.22
C VAL A 63 -0.79 -53.55 11.32
N ASP A 64 -0.70 -53.38 10.00
CA ASP A 64 -0.82 -54.49 9.04
C ASP A 64 0.55 -55.15 8.84
N TRP A 65 0.86 -56.12 9.69
CA TRP A 65 2.13 -56.84 9.66
C TRP A 65 2.38 -57.60 8.35
N ARG A 66 1.34 -58.01 7.64
CA ARG A 66 1.51 -58.72 6.35
C ARG A 66 2.00 -57.77 5.27
N ARG A 67 1.43 -56.56 5.21
CA ARG A 67 1.88 -55.53 4.28
C ARG A 67 3.27 -55.04 4.61
N ILE A 68 3.55 -54.78 5.89
CA ILE A 68 4.88 -54.31 6.34
C ILE A 68 5.97 -55.36 6.08
N SER A 69 5.69 -56.65 6.30
CA SER A 69 6.68 -57.71 6.04
C SER A 69 6.95 -57.99 4.56
N ALA A 70 6.05 -57.57 3.66
CA ALA A 70 6.24 -57.69 2.22
C ALA A 70 7.14 -56.58 1.63
N VAL A 71 7.43 -55.53 2.40
CA VAL A 71 8.29 -54.42 1.95
C VAL A 71 9.76 -54.79 2.12
N ASP A 72 10.50 -54.78 1.02
CA ASP A 72 11.96 -54.87 1.03
C ASP A 72 12.57 -53.47 1.27
N VAL A 73 13.01 -53.23 2.52
CA VAL A 73 13.51 -51.92 2.96
C VAL A 73 14.84 -51.56 2.30
N ASP A 74 15.71 -52.54 2.04
CA ASP A 74 17.02 -52.31 1.44
C ASP A 74 16.86 -51.92 -0.04
N LEU A 75 15.93 -52.59 -0.74
CA LEU A 75 15.59 -52.22 -2.11
C LEU A 75 15.01 -50.81 -2.18
N VAL A 76 14.02 -50.48 -1.33
CA VAL A 76 13.42 -49.14 -1.25
C VAL A 76 14.47 -48.06 -1.01
N ALA A 77 15.44 -48.31 -0.12
CA ALA A 77 16.52 -47.38 0.17
C ALA A 77 17.49 -47.22 -1.02
N SER A 78 17.81 -48.30 -1.72
CA SER A 78 18.75 -48.29 -2.85
C SER A 78 18.16 -47.67 -4.11
N GLU A 79 16.88 -47.91 -4.38
CA GLU A 79 16.17 -47.44 -5.57
C GLU A 79 15.45 -46.09 -5.36
N LEU A 80 15.42 -45.59 -4.11
CA LEU A 80 14.67 -44.39 -3.72
C LEU A 80 13.20 -44.49 -4.12
N ASP A 81 12.58 -45.65 -3.86
CA ASP A 81 11.18 -45.90 -4.20
C ASP A 81 10.24 -45.12 -3.26
N PHE A 82 10.01 -43.86 -3.60
CA PHE A 82 9.11 -42.98 -2.87
C PHE A 82 7.66 -43.43 -2.95
N GLN A 83 7.27 -44.20 -3.97
CA GLN A 83 5.91 -44.67 -4.13
C GLN A 83 5.58 -45.69 -3.04
N THR A 84 6.44 -46.68 -2.84
CA THR A 84 6.30 -47.66 -1.74
C THR A 84 6.32 -46.98 -0.37
N LEU A 85 7.19 -45.97 -0.16
CA LEU A 85 7.19 -45.19 1.08
C LEU A 85 5.88 -44.42 1.29
N GLN A 86 5.37 -43.77 0.25
CA GLN A 86 4.13 -42.98 0.29
C GLN A 86 2.91 -43.86 0.59
N GLU A 87 2.87 -45.09 0.08
CA GLU A 87 1.80 -46.04 0.35
C GLU A 87 1.73 -46.48 1.81
N HIS A 88 2.87 -46.52 2.51
CA HIS A 88 2.98 -46.97 3.89
C HIS A 88 3.06 -45.83 4.91
N ILE A 89 3.31 -44.58 4.47
CA ILE A 89 3.63 -43.46 5.36
C ILE A 89 2.52 -43.20 6.38
N THR A 90 1.25 -43.26 5.99
CA THR A 90 0.11 -43.05 6.90
C THR A 90 0.05 -44.17 7.94
N GLY A 91 0.12 -45.42 7.50
CA GLY A 91 0.05 -46.59 8.38
C GLY A 91 1.19 -46.64 9.39
N VAL A 92 2.42 -46.31 8.97
CA VAL A 92 3.59 -46.27 9.88
C VAL A 92 3.52 -45.08 10.82
N THR A 93 3.09 -43.91 10.32
CA THR A 93 3.04 -42.69 11.12
C THR A 93 1.95 -42.76 12.18
N PHE A 94 0.75 -43.27 11.89
CA PHE A 94 -0.41 -43.18 12.78
C PHE A 94 -0.78 -44.48 13.50
N CYS A 95 -0.03 -45.58 13.30
CA CYS A 95 -0.26 -46.83 14.00
C CYS A 95 0.10 -46.78 15.49
N ASN A 96 -0.59 -47.63 16.26
CA ASN A 96 -0.37 -47.84 17.67
C ASN A 96 0.47 -49.10 17.90
N VAL A 97 1.72 -48.91 18.32
CA VAL A 97 2.68 -50.02 18.52
C VAL A 97 2.82 -50.41 20.00
N GLU A 98 2.21 -49.65 20.92
CA GLU A 98 2.35 -49.86 22.37
C GLU A 98 1.75 -51.20 22.84
N TRP A 99 0.84 -51.76 22.06
CA TRP A 99 0.12 -53.00 22.39
C TRP A 99 0.54 -54.20 21.52
N GLU A 100 1.45 -53.98 20.58
CA GLU A 100 1.95 -55.02 19.69
C GLU A 100 2.94 -55.93 20.43
N ARG A 101 2.86 -57.23 20.18
CA ARG A 101 3.69 -58.25 20.86
C ARG A 101 4.49 -59.04 19.84
N CYS A 102 5.65 -59.53 20.25
CA CYS A 102 6.45 -60.41 19.41
C CYS A 102 5.66 -61.66 19.01
N VAL A 103 5.58 -61.93 17.70
CA VAL A 103 4.84 -63.09 17.16
C VAL A 103 5.44 -64.43 17.63
N CYS A 104 6.75 -64.47 17.88
CA CYS A 104 7.46 -65.71 18.24
C CYS A 104 7.39 -66.05 19.73
N CYS A 105 7.46 -65.06 20.62
CA CYS A 105 7.57 -65.28 22.07
C CYS A 105 6.55 -64.50 22.91
N GLN A 106 5.66 -63.71 22.30
CA GLN A 106 4.65 -62.87 22.94
C GLN A 106 5.18 -61.82 23.93
N SER A 107 6.51 -61.66 24.00
CA SER A 107 7.14 -60.62 24.80
C SER A 107 6.78 -59.22 24.29
N PRO A 108 6.60 -58.24 25.19
CA PRO A 108 6.41 -56.86 24.80
C PRO A 108 7.66 -56.33 24.09
N VAL A 109 7.48 -55.32 23.24
CA VAL A 109 8.59 -54.61 22.59
C VAL A 109 9.44 -53.92 23.66
N ASP A 110 10.75 -53.90 23.45
CA ASP A 110 11.68 -53.19 24.32
C ASP A 110 11.26 -51.70 24.50
N PRO A 111 11.19 -51.18 25.73
CA PRO A 111 10.73 -49.81 25.97
C PRO A 111 11.58 -48.72 25.30
N ALA A 112 12.88 -48.93 25.09
CA ALA A 112 13.75 -47.96 24.42
C ALA A 112 13.49 -47.95 22.90
N LEU A 113 13.32 -49.12 22.29
CA LEU A 113 12.90 -49.24 20.88
C LEU A 113 11.52 -48.64 20.63
N LEU A 114 10.57 -48.86 21.55
CA LEU A 114 9.24 -48.26 21.47
C LEU A 114 9.29 -46.73 21.53
N LYS A 115 10.12 -46.16 22.41
CA LYS A 115 10.36 -44.71 22.48
C LYS A 115 11.01 -44.17 21.20
N LEU A 116 12.02 -44.87 20.68
CA LEU A 116 12.69 -44.50 19.43
C LEU A 116 11.69 -44.48 18.26
N PHE A 117 10.88 -45.52 18.13
CA PHE A 117 9.84 -45.59 17.10
C PHE A 117 8.80 -44.48 17.29
N ARG A 118 8.36 -44.23 18.53
CA ARG A 118 7.41 -43.16 18.82
C ARG A 118 7.95 -41.79 18.43
N LEU A 119 9.23 -41.52 18.70
CA LEU A 119 9.91 -40.31 18.24
C LEU A 119 9.94 -40.25 16.72
N ALA A 120 10.30 -41.33 16.03
CA ALA A 120 10.27 -41.39 14.56
C ALA A 120 8.88 -41.07 13.98
N GLN A 121 7.81 -41.64 14.53
CA GLN A 121 6.46 -41.33 14.09
C GLN A 121 6.08 -39.86 14.31
N LEU A 122 6.47 -39.26 15.45
CA LEU A 122 6.22 -37.83 15.73
C LEU A 122 7.02 -36.94 14.76
N THR A 123 8.27 -37.32 14.47
CA THR A 123 9.10 -36.64 13.46
C THR A 123 8.44 -36.70 12.09
N VAL A 124 8.00 -37.86 11.62
CA VAL A 124 7.35 -38.00 10.30
C VAL A 124 6.05 -37.20 10.25
N GLU A 125 5.23 -37.22 11.29
CA GLU A 125 4.00 -36.43 11.35
C GLU A 125 4.26 -34.92 11.27
N TYR A 126 5.30 -34.44 11.95
CA TYR A 126 5.72 -33.04 11.87
C TYR A 126 6.25 -32.69 10.47
N LEU A 127 6.98 -33.60 9.82
CA LEU A 127 7.47 -33.40 8.46
C LEU A 127 6.32 -33.35 7.45
N LEU A 128 5.32 -34.22 7.58
CA LEU A 128 4.11 -34.19 6.75
C LEU A 128 3.35 -32.86 6.91
N HIS A 129 3.17 -32.40 8.15
CA HIS A 129 2.56 -31.09 8.39
C HIS A 129 3.38 -29.96 7.77
N SER A 130 4.71 -29.99 7.93
CA SER A 130 5.61 -28.99 7.36
C SER A 130 5.53 -28.97 5.83
N GLN A 131 5.46 -30.13 5.19
CA GLN A 131 5.28 -30.25 3.73
C GLN A 131 3.95 -29.63 3.28
N GLU A 132 2.84 -29.95 3.95
CA GLU A 132 1.52 -29.39 3.63
C GLU A 132 1.49 -27.87 3.86
N TYR A 133 2.04 -27.40 4.98
CA TYR A 133 2.17 -25.98 5.30
C TYR A 133 2.97 -25.23 4.23
N LEU A 134 4.13 -25.76 3.85
CA LEU A 134 5.00 -25.15 2.84
C LEU A 134 4.34 -25.15 1.47
N THR A 135 3.64 -26.23 1.10
CA THR A 135 2.91 -26.34 -0.17
C THR A 135 1.80 -25.29 -0.26
N LEU A 136 1.00 -25.14 0.80
CA LEU A 136 -0.06 -24.13 0.86
C LEU A 136 0.52 -22.71 0.85
N SER A 137 1.56 -22.46 1.64
CA SER A 137 2.24 -21.17 1.72
C SER A 137 2.85 -20.76 0.37
N LEU A 138 3.49 -21.71 -0.32
CA LEU A 138 4.03 -21.51 -1.66
C LEU A 138 2.92 -21.17 -2.66
N GLY A 139 1.82 -21.93 -2.68
CA GLY A 139 0.69 -21.66 -3.57
C GLY A 139 0.10 -20.26 -3.37
N VAL A 140 -0.06 -19.82 -2.11
CA VAL A 140 -0.52 -18.45 -1.81
C VAL A 140 0.49 -17.40 -2.28
N ALA A 141 1.79 -17.65 -2.12
CA ALA A 141 2.84 -16.74 -2.59
C ALA A 141 2.85 -16.64 -4.13
N GLU A 142 2.70 -17.76 -4.84
CA GLU A 142 2.63 -17.82 -6.30
C GLU A 142 1.41 -17.06 -6.84
N GLU A 143 0.23 -17.22 -6.23
CA GLU A 143 -0.98 -16.49 -6.62
C GLU A 143 -0.82 -14.98 -6.45
N ARG A 144 -0.21 -14.55 -5.33
CA ARG A 144 0.11 -13.13 -5.09
C ARG A 144 1.06 -12.59 -6.15
N LEU A 145 2.12 -13.34 -6.47
CA LEU A 145 3.08 -12.96 -7.50
C LEU A 145 2.41 -12.84 -8.88
N GLN A 146 1.56 -13.79 -9.25
CA GLN A 146 0.81 -13.73 -10.51
C GLN A 146 -0.12 -12.51 -10.56
N THR A 147 -0.79 -12.18 -9.46
CA THR A 147 -1.68 -11.02 -9.38
C THR A 147 -0.89 -9.73 -9.54
N GLN A 148 0.22 -9.57 -8.81
CA GLN A 148 1.11 -8.42 -8.94
C GLN A 148 1.72 -8.31 -10.35
N ALA A 149 2.08 -9.42 -10.98
CA ALA A 149 2.58 -9.42 -12.35
C ALA A 149 1.55 -8.88 -13.35
N ARG A 150 0.27 -9.27 -13.20
CA ARG A 150 -0.84 -8.74 -14.03
C ARG A 150 -1.06 -7.25 -13.79
N GLU A 151 -1.06 -6.80 -12.54
CA GLU A 151 -1.19 -5.39 -12.18
C GLU A 151 -0.03 -4.55 -12.75
N HIS A 152 1.19 -5.04 -12.61
CA HIS A 152 2.38 -4.39 -13.17
C HIS A 152 2.29 -4.26 -14.70
N GLN A 153 1.85 -5.32 -15.40
CA GLN A 153 1.65 -5.28 -16.85
C GLN A 153 0.56 -4.27 -17.26
N GLN A 154 -0.52 -4.16 -16.50
CA GLN A 154 -1.57 -3.17 -16.74
C GLN A 154 -1.06 -1.73 -16.55
N LEU A 155 -0.30 -1.48 -15.48
CA LEU A 155 0.31 -0.17 -15.20
C LEU A 155 1.31 0.23 -16.29
N LEU A 156 2.13 -0.69 -16.77
CA LEU A 156 3.04 -0.44 -17.90
C LEU A 156 2.27 -0.06 -19.18
N ALA A 157 1.18 -0.76 -19.49
CA ALA A 157 0.34 -0.43 -20.64
C ALA A 157 -0.29 0.97 -20.51
N GLN A 158 -0.74 1.34 -19.31
CA GLN A 158 -1.29 2.66 -19.03
C GLN A 158 -0.23 3.76 -19.14
N GLN A 159 0.97 3.52 -18.61
CA GLN A 159 2.11 4.44 -18.71
C GLN A 159 2.48 4.68 -20.18
N GLN A 160 2.56 3.61 -20.99
CA GLN A 160 2.85 3.73 -22.42
C GLN A 160 1.78 4.56 -23.14
N LYS A 161 0.50 4.32 -22.84
CA LYS A 161 -0.62 5.09 -23.41
C LYS A 161 -0.51 6.58 -23.06
N GLN A 162 -0.18 6.92 -21.80
CA GLN A 162 0.02 8.31 -21.39
C GLN A 162 1.23 8.94 -22.07
N ALA A 163 2.34 8.19 -22.22
CA ALA A 163 3.53 8.67 -22.91
C ALA A 163 3.24 8.99 -24.39
N ASP A 164 2.45 8.16 -25.07
CA ASP A 164 2.07 8.39 -26.45
C ASP A 164 1.10 9.57 -26.60
N GLN A 165 0.14 9.72 -25.68
CA GLN A 165 -0.71 10.92 -25.61
C GLN A 165 0.12 12.20 -25.41
N ALA A 166 1.12 12.17 -24.52
CA ALA A 166 2.01 13.30 -24.30
C ALA A 166 2.82 13.66 -25.55
N LYS A 167 3.27 12.67 -26.33
CA LYS A 167 3.94 12.90 -27.62
C LYS A 167 3.00 13.60 -28.61
N VAL A 168 1.76 13.12 -28.74
CA VAL A 168 0.74 13.73 -29.62
C VAL A 168 0.49 15.18 -29.23
N LEU A 169 0.19 15.44 -27.94
CA LEU A 169 -0.02 16.80 -27.44
C LEU A 169 1.19 17.71 -27.67
N LYS A 170 2.42 17.20 -27.50
CA LYS A 170 3.65 17.95 -27.80
C LYS A 170 3.77 18.32 -29.27
N THR A 171 3.34 17.45 -30.20
CA THR A 171 3.31 17.77 -31.63
C THR A 171 2.24 18.81 -31.97
N GLU A 172 1.04 18.70 -31.41
CA GLU A 172 -0.02 19.70 -31.58
C GLU A 172 0.40 21.07 -31.04
N LEU A 173 1.02 21.12 -29.85
CA LEU A 173 1.53 22.37 -29.28
C LEU A 173 2.58 23.02 -30.18
N LYS A 174 3.47 22.23 -30.79
CA LYS A 174 4.45 22.74 -31.77
C LYS A 174 3.74 23.31 -33.00
N GLN A 175 2.71 22.64 -33.51
CA GLN A 175 1.94 23.12 -34.67
C GLN A 175 1.20 24.43 -34.34
N ARG A 176 0.50 24.49 -33.20
CA ARG A 176 -0.18 25.72 -32.74
C ARG A 176 0.78 26.88 -32.58
N LYS A 177 1.97 26.65 -32.01
CA LYS A 177 3.03 27.69 -31.92
C LYS A 177 3.46 28.20 -33.29
N LYS A 178 3.62 27.33 -34.29
CA LYS A 178 3.96 27.75 -35.67
C LYS A 178 2.85 28.60 -36.30
N ILE A 179 1.59 28.21 -36.14
CA ILE A 179 0.44 28.98 -36.64
C ILE A 179 0.39 30.35 -35.99
N ILE A 180 0.55 30.42 -34.67
CA ILE A 180 0.58 31.69 -33.94
C ILE A 180 1.72 32.59 -34.42
N ALA A 181 2.93 32.04 -34.62
CA ALA A 181 4.06 32.81 -35.13
C ALA A 181 3.81 33.32 -36.57
N LEU A 182 3.23 32.50 -37.44
CA LEU A 182 2.86 32.92 -38.80
C LEU A 182 1.81 34.03 -38.79
N ASN A 183 0.79 33.91 -37.95
CA ASN A 183 -0.24 34.93 -37.79
C ASN A 183 0.34 36.25 -37.25
N GLN A 184 1.25 36.19 -36.28
CA GLN A 184 1.95 37.38 -35.78
C GLN A 184 2.78 38.05 -36.88
N GLN A 185 3.52 37.28 -37.67
CA GLN A 185 4.30 37.82 -38.79
C GLN A 185 3.40 38.45 -39.87
N ALA A 186 2.26 37.83 -40.19
CA ALA A 186 1.29 38.39 -41.13
C ALA A 186 0.73 39.73 -40.64
N MET A 187 0.41 39.84 -39.35
CA MET A 187 -0.04 41.08 -38.73
C MET A 187 1.03 42.19 -38.77
N ILE A 188 2.31 41.84 -38.56
CA ILE A 188 3.43 42.79 -38.64
C ILE A 188 3.72 43.24 -40.08
N ASN A 189 3.51 42.35 -41.07
CA ASN A 189 3.74 42.70 -42.48
C ASN A 189 2.64 43.61 -43.05
N MET A 190 1.42 43.57 -42.48
CA MET A 190 0.30 44.45 -42.88
C MET A 190 0.45 45.90 -42.39
N THR A 191 1.34 46.19 -41.43
CA THR A 191 1.45 47.51 -40.79
C THR A 191 2.49 48.45 -41.40
N ASN A 192 3.26 48.04 -42.41
CA ASN A 192 4.50 48.75 -42.79
C ASN A 192 4.50 49.60 -44.08
N CYS A 193 3.38 49.88 -44.73
CA CYS A 193 3.31 51.03 -45.66
C CYS A 193 1.87 51.45 -46.00
N HIS A 194 1.61 52.76 -45.96
CA HIS A 194 0.32 53.35 -46.32
C HIS A 194 0.37 53.89 -47.75
N LYS A 195 -0.03 53.07 -48.73
CA LYS A 195 -0.05 53.44 -50.15
C LYS A 195 -1.32 54.21 -50.50
N CYS A 196 -1.17 55.25 -51.33
CA CYS A 196 -2.31 55.92 -51.95
C CYS A 196 -2.96 54.99 -52.99
N GLN A 197 -4.29 54.98 -53.04
CA GLN A 197 -5.05 54.16 -54.00
C GLN A 197 -5.31 54.89 -55.33
N HIS A 198 -5.01 56.19 -55.37
CA HIS A 198 -5.30 57.08 -56.50
C HIS A 198 -4.03 57.62 -57.16
N CYS A 199 -2.84 57.32 -56.61
CA CYS A 199 -1.54 57.57 -57.22
C CYS A 199 -0.46 56.67 -56.59
N ASP A 200 0.74 56.59 -57.20
CA ASP A 200 1.78 55.63 -56.81
C ASP A 200 2.59 56.00 -55.53
N LYS A 201 2.12 56.96 -54.73
CA LYS A 201 2.86 57.44 -53.55
C LYS A 201 2.60 56.57 -52.31
N ALA A 202 3.68 56.17 -51.65
CA ALA A 202 3.65 55.42 -50.39
C ALA A 202 4.14 56.28 -49.23
N PHE A 203 3.45 56.20 -48.10
CA PHE A 203 3.71 57.03 -46.93
C PHE A 203 4.07 56.16 -45.72
N LEU A 204 5.02 56.63 -44.92
CA LEU A 204 5.47 55.95 -43.69
C LEU A 204 4.40 55.91 -42.59
N ASN A 205 3.45 56.84 -42.62
CA ASN A 205 2.41 56.98 -41.59
C ASN A 205 1.07 57.28 -42.25
N SER A 206 0.00 56.69 -41.71
CA SER A 206 -1.39 56.88 -42.14
C SER A 206 -1.77 58.37 -42.20
N SER A 207 -1.26 59.18 -41.28
CA SER A 207 -1.50 60.63 -41.24
C SER A 207 -0.96 61.37 -42.47
N PHE A 208 0.21 60.98 -42.98
CA PHE A 208 0.78 61.57 -44.19
C PHE A 208 0.02 61.16 -45.45
N LEU A 209 -0.45 59.91 -45.50
CA LEU A 209 -1.35 59.46 -46.56
C LEU A 209 -2.66 60.27 -46.51
N GLN A 210 -3.24 60.46 -45.32
CA GLN A 210 -4.49 61.20 -45.15
C GLN A 210 -4.34 62.68 -45.60
N ASN A 211 -3.23 63.34 -45.25
CA ASN A 211 -2.96 64.71 -45.69
C ASN A 211 -2.75 64.80 -47.22
N HIS A 212 -2.10 63.79 -47.80
CA HIS A 212 -1.95 63.68 -49.24
C HIS A 212 -3.31 63.50 -49.94
N MET A 213 -4.18 62.63 -49.42
CA MET A 213 -5.54 62.43 -49.94
C MET A 213 -6.35 63.73 -49.88
N GLN A 214 -6.29 64.45 -48.74
CA GLN A 214 -6.99 65.72 -48.56
C GLN A 214 -6.52 66.83 -49.53
N ARG A 215 -5.23 66.86 -49.90
CA ARG A 215 -4.67 67.94 -50.75
C ARG A 215 -4.70 67.64 -52.25
N ARG A 216 -4.61 66.37 -52.64
CA ARG A 216 -4.45 65.95 -54.04
C ARG A 216 -5.65 65.19 -54.61
N HIS A 217 -6.53 64.71 -53.73
CA HIS A 217 -7.67 63.84 -54.03
C HIS A 217 -8.90 64.30 -53.21
N ALA A 218 -9.16 65.61 -53.19
CA ALA A 218 -10.13 66.24 -52.28
C ALA A 218 -11.58 65.76 -52.51
N ASP A 219 -12.00 65.61 -53.77
CA ASP A 219 -13.36 65.14 -54.12
C ASP A 219 -13.61 63.69 -53.67
N GLU A 220 -12.56 62.86 -53.71
CA GLU A 220 -12.58 61.46 -53.28
C GLU A 220 -12.50 61.35 -51.75
N TYR A 221 -11.76 62.27 -51.10
CA TYR A 221 -11.65 62.40 -49.65
C TYR A 221 -12.98 62.78 -48.99
N ASP A 222 -13.72 63.73 -49.58
CA ASP A 222 -15.03 64.17 -49.07
C ASP A 222 -16.13 63.11 -49.27
N SER A 223 -16.06 62.36 -50.36
CA SER A 223 -16.93 61.19 -50.58
C SER A 223 -16.64 60.08 -49.55
N GLN A 224 -15.36 59.83 -49.24
CA GLN A 224 -14.94 58.88 -48.21
C GLN A 224 -15.36 59.30 -46.79
N LEU A 225 -15.38 60.59 -46.46
CA LEU A 225 -15.82 61.09 -45.14
C LEU A 225 -17.30 60.79 -44.84
N ARG A 226 -18.17 60.80 -45.86
CA ARG A 226 -19.60 60.46 -45.70
C ARG A 226 -19.81 58.96 -45.41
N THR A 227 -19.12 58.07 -46.13
CA THR A 227 -19.04 56.64 -45.77
C THR A 227 -18.26 56.38 -44.48
N GLY A 228 -17.30 57.26 -44.16
CA GLY A 228 -16.43 57.22 -43.00
C GLY A 228 -17.17 57.46 -41.69
N ASN A 229 -18.24 58.26 -41.69
CA ASN A 229 -19.09 58.42 -40.51
C ASN A 229 -19.88 57.15 -40.17
N GLN A 230 -20.35 56.38 -41.16
CA GLN A 230 -20.93 55.05 -40.90
C GLN A 230 -19.88 54.04 -40.43
N ARG A 231 -18.67 54.08 -41.01
CA ARG A 231 -17.54 53.24 -40.54
C ARG A 231 -17.03 53.64 -39.16
N LYS A 232 -17.09 54.92 -38.76
CA LYS A 232 -16.70 55.39 -37.41
C LYS A 232 -17.63 54.82 -36.35
N VAL A 233 -18.94 54.82 -36.58
CA VAL A 233 -19.90 54.18 -35.65
C VAL A 233 -19.60 52.68 -35.52
N LYS A 234 -19.33 52.00 -36.64
CA LYS A 234 -18.93 50.58 -36.62
C LYS A 234 -17.56 50.35 -35.95
N SER A 235 -16.61 51.26 -36.14
CA SER A 235 -15.27 51.22 -35.54
C SER A 235 -15.30 51.44 -34.03
N VAL A 236 -16.18 52.31 -33.53
CA VAL A 236 -16.38 52.49 -32.09
C VAL A 236 -16.99 51.23 -31.47
N ALA A 237 -17.97 50.61 -32.14
CA ALA A 237 -18.52 49.33 -31.71
C ALA A 237 -17.47 48.20 -31.75
N ASP A 238 -16.63 48.15 -32.78
CA ASP A 238 -15.54 47.17 -32.90
C ASP A 238 -14.44 47.45 -31.85
N GLU A 239 -14.16 48.71 -31.50
CA GLU A 239 -13.21 49.08 -30.43
C GLU A 239 -13.72 48.71 -29.04
N GLU A 240 -15.01 48.91 -28.76
CA GLU A 240 -15.66 48.45 -27.53
C GLU A 240 -15.61 46.92 -27.43
N GLU A 241 -15.87 46.21 -28.53
CA GLU A 241 -15.75 44.76 -28.60
C GLU A 241 -14.30 44.28 -28.38
N ILE A 242 -13.33 44.94 -29.02
CA ILE A 242 -11.90 44.65 -28.81
C ILE A 242 -11.49 44.91 -27.36
N SER A 243 -11.99 45.98 -26.75
CA SER A 243 -11.73 46.30 -25.35
C SER A 243 -12.32 45.22 -24.43
N ARG A 244 -13.55 44.78 -24.70
CA ARG A 244 -14.19 43.66 -23.98
C ARG A 244 -13.41 42.36 -24.13
N LEU A 245 -13.03 42.00 -25.36
CA LEU A 245 -12.26 40.79 -25.65
C LEU A 245 -10.87 40.83 -25.01
N LYS A 246 -10.20 41.99 -24.99
CA LYS A 246 -8.93 42.18 -24.27
C LYS A 246 -9.11 42.00 -22.77
N GLY A 247 -10.17 42.55 -22.18
CA GLY A 247 -10.51 42.36 -20.78
C GLY A 247 -10.76 40.89 -20.42
N GLN A 248 -11.51 40.18 -21.26
CA GLN A 248 -11.72 38.74 -21.12
C GLN A 248 -10.41 37.95 -21.28
N LEU A 249 -9.56 38.31 -22.24
CA LEU A 249 -8.26 37.67 -22.43
C LEU A 249 -7.35 37.89 -21.22
N SER A 250 -7.29 39.10 -20.66
CA SER A 250 -6.50 39.38 -19.46
C SER A 250 -7.03 38.62 -18.24
N SER A 251 -8.35 38.56 -18.07
CA SER A 251 -8.98 37.83 -16.96
C SER A 251 -8.71 36.33 -17.06
N THR A 252 -8.90 35.73 -18.23
CA THR A 252 -8.63 34.30 -18.46
C THR A 252 -7.15 33.96 -18.35
N THR A 253 -6.25 34.86 -18.79
CA THR A 253 -4.80 34.67 -18.64
C THR A 253 -4.40 34.69 -17.17
N SER A 254 -4.92 35.65 -16.39
CA SER A 254 -4.68 35.73 -14.95
C SER A 254 -5.21 34.51 -14.20
N GLU A 255 -6.37 33.99 -14.60
CA GLU A 255 -6.96 32.80 -14.00
C GLU A 255 -6.15 31.53 -14.32
N LEU A 256 -5.67 31.39 -15.56
CA LEU A 256 -4.78 30.29 -15.95
C LEU A 256 -3.42 30.36 -15.24
N GLU A 257 -2.87 31.55 -15.04
CA GLU A 257 -1.63 31.73 -14.27
C GLU A 257 -1.81 31.36 -12.80
N SER A 258 -2.93 31.76 -12.19
CA SER A 258 -3.28 31.37 -10.81
C SER A 258 -3.43 29.85 -10.68
N GLN A 259 -4.16 29.21 -11.61
CA GLN A 259 -4.29 27.74 -11.63
C GLN A 259 -2.93 27.05 -11.82
N ARG A 260 -2.06 27.59 -12.68
CA ARG A 260 -0.71 27.05 -12.87
C ARG A 260 0.14 27.17 -11.61
N GLN A 261 0.07 28.28 -10.90
CA GLN A 261 0.78 28.46 -9.62
C GLN A 261 0.24 27.50 -8.55
N ALA A 262 -1.08 27.34 -8.46
CA ALA A 262 -1.70 26.39 -7.54
C ALA A 262 -1.28 24.94 -7.82
N LEU A 263 -1.20 24.54 -9.10
CA LEU A 263 -0.71 23.21 -9.48
C LEU A 263 0.77 23.01 -9.12
N LEU A 264 1.62 24.02 -9.30
CA LEU A 264 3.03 23.94 -8.91
C LEU A 264 3.18 23.84 -7.38
N ALA A 265 2.42 24.63 -6.62
CA ALA A 265 2.42 24.56 -5.16
C ALA A 265 1.93 23.20 -4.65
N LYS A 266 0.91 22.62 -5.29
CA LYS A 266 0.42 21.28 -4.96
C LYS A 266 1.46 20.20 -5.29
N ALA A 267 2.14 20.31 -6.43
CA ALA A 267 3.19 19.38 -6.80
C ALA A 267 4.38 19.43 -5.82
N SER A 268 4.80 20.62 -5.37
CA SER A 268 5.85 20.72 -4.35
C SER A 268 5.41 20.14 -3.00
N GLN A 269 4.15 20.41 -2.60
CA GLN A 269 3.61 19.85 -1.37
C GLN A 269 3.55 18.31 -1.41
N GLU A 270 3.18 17.72 -2.55
CA GLU A 270 3.17 16.26 -2.74
C GLU A 270 4.59 15.67 -2.68
N THR A 271 5.60 16.34 -3.27
CA THR A 271 6.99 15.88 -3.15
C THR A 271 7.51 15.94 -1.72
N ASP A 272 7.14 16.96 -0.95
CA ASP A 272 7.54 17.10 0.45
C ASP A 272 6.87 16.01 1.32
N GLN A 273 5.59 15.72 1.08
CA GLN A 273 4.90 14.61 1.75
C GLN A 273 5.53 13.25 1.41
N GLN A 274 5.87 13.01 0.15
CA GLN A 274 6.57 11.78 -0.25
C GLN A 274 7.94 11.67 0.41
N SER A 275 8.70 12.78 0.48
CA SER A 275 9.99 12.83 1.16
C SER A 275 9.85 12.50 2.65
N MET A 276 8.86 13.07 3.33
CA MET A 276 8.56 12.80 4.74
C MET A 276 8.18 11.32 4.96
N GLN A 277 7.36 10.75 4.07
CA GLN A 277 6.98 9.34 4.14
C GLN A 277 8.20 8.42 3.94
N GLN A 278 9.08 8.75 2.98
CA GLN A 278 10.33 8.01 2.77
C GLN A 278 11.30 8.11 3.95
N ASP A 279 11.37 9.26 4.63
CA ASP A 279 12.19 9.42 5.83
C ASP A 279 11.65 8.61 7.02
N LEU A 280 10.32 8.58 7.20
CA LEU A 280 9.67 7.73 8.20
C LEU A 280 9.94 6.23 7.94
N MET A 281 9.83 5.78 6.68
CA MET A 281 10.16 4.41 6.31
C MET A 281 11.62 4.07 6.60
N ARG A 282 12.57 4.97 6.27
CA ARG A 282 14.00 4.78 6.58
C ARG A 282 14.27 4.76 8.08
N LYS A 283 13.54 5.53 8.88
CA LYS A 283 13.65 5.48 10.36
C LYS A 283 13.15 4.13 10.89
N LEU A 284 12.04 3.62 10.38
CA LEU A 284 11.50 2.32 10.74
C LEU A 284 12.46 1.18 10.37
N GLU A 285 13.04 1.20 9.18
CA GLU A 285 14.04 0.21 8.73
C GLU A 285 15.28 0.22 9.63
N ARG A 286 15.84 1.41 9.91
CA ARG A 286 16.98 1.54 10.83
C ARG A 286 16.68 1.01 12.23
N TRP A 287 15.48 1.30 12.76
CA TRP A 287 15.07 0.77 14.06
C TRP A 287 14.95 -0.76 14.03
N LYS A 288 14.37 -1.32 12.96
CA LYS A 288 14.25 -2.77 12.78
C LYS A 288 15.62 -3.45 12.71
N GLU A 289 16.57 -2.88 11.97
CA GLU A 289 17.95 -3.35 11.89
C GLU A 289 18.64 -3.31 13.26
N GLU A 290 18.45 -2.24 14.01
CA GLU A 290 19.01 -2.07 15.36
C GLU A 290 18.47 -3.11 16.34
N GLU A 291 17.16 -3.40 16.31
CA GLU A 291 16.58 -4.46 17.14
C GLU A 291 17.07 -5.86 16.71
N HIS A 292 17.17 -6.13 15.41
CA HIS A 292 17.79 -7.36 14.92
C HIS A 292 19.24 -7.50 15.37
N ARG A 293 20.03 -6.42 15.33
CA ARG A 293 21.42 -6.38 15.80
C ARG A 293 21.51 -6.72 17.28
N LYS A 294 20.67 -6.13 18.13
CA LYS A 294 20.63 -6.46 19.57
C LYS A 294 20.31 -7.92 19.84
N ILE A 295 19.38 -8.50 19.07
CA ILE A 295 19.03 -9.92 19.19
C ILE A 295 20.21 -10.81 18.75
N GLU A 296 20.91 -10.45 17.68
CA GLU A 296 22.11 -11.17 17.22
C GLU A 296 23.23 -11.09 18.26
N GLU A 297 23.52 -9.90 18.80
CA GLU A 297 24.53 -9.71 19.85
C GLU A 297 24.21 -10.52 21.11
N MET A 298 22.94 -10.55 21.52
CA MET A 298 22.51 -11.38 22.64
C MET A 298 22.69 -12.87 22.36
N ARG A 299 22.34 -13.31 21.15
CA ARG A 299 22.49 -14.71 20.71
C ARG A 299 23.95 -15.13 20.67
N ASP A 300 24.83 -14.28 20.15
CA ASP A 300 26.27 -14.51 20.11
C ASP A 300 26.88 -14.51 21.50
N GLY A 301 26.41 -13.63 22.39
CA GLY A 301 26.78 -13.65 23.81
C GLY A 301 26.44 -14.99 24.47
N PHE A 302 25.21 -15.49 24.29
CA PHE A 302 24.81 -16.80 24.81
C PHE A 302 25.59 -17.96 24.18
N ARG A 303 25.84 -17.91 22.86
CA ARG A 303 26.65 -18.92 22.16
C ARG A 303 28.05 -18.98 22.77
N GLY A 304 28.70 -17.82 22.96
CA GLY A 304 30.03 -17.73 23.58
C GLY A 304 30.06 -18.26 25.01
N GLU A 305 29.05 -17.97 25.83
CA GLU A 305 28.94 -18.54 27.18
C GLU A 305 28.81 -20.07 27.17
N ILE A 306 27.99 -20.63 26.26
CA ILE A 306 27.83 -22.08 26.09
C ILE A 306 29.16 -22.72 25.67
N GLU A 307 29.91 -22.08 24.78
CA GLU A 307 31.21 -22.56 24.30
C GLU A 307 32.27 -22.52 25.41
N MET A 308 32.32 -21.45 26.19
CA MET A 308 33.19 -21.35 27.37
C MET A 308 32.86 -22.43 28.41
N LEU A 309 31.57 -22.68 28.67
CA LEU A 309 31.14 -23.73 29.59
C LEU A 309 31.51 -25.11 29.04
N HIS A 310 31.30 -25.39 27.75
CA HIS A 310 31.72 -26.63 27.11
C HIS A 310 33.22 -26.88 27.24
N ASN A 311 34.05 -25.87 26.92
CA ASN A 311 35.50 -25.98 27.02
C ASN A 311 35.97 -26.22 28.45
N ARG A 312 35.37 -25.54 29.44
CA ARG A 312 35.67 -25.75 30.85
C ARG A 312 35.27 -27.16 31.30
N ASN A 313 34.11 -27.66 30.85
CA ASN A 313 33.64 -28.99 31.15
C ASN A 313 34.55 -30.06 30.54
N ALA A 314 34.98 -29.87 29.29
CA ALA A 314 35.95 -30.74 28.62
C ALA A 314 37.31 -30.79 29.36
N LEU A 315 37.81 -29.64 29.82
CA LEU A 315 39.05 -29.58 30.60
C LEU A 315 38.93 -30.29 31.96
N LEU A 316 37.78 -30.14 32.63
CA LEU A 316 37.52 -30.86 33.88
C LEU A 316 37.42 -32.36 33.65
N GLN A 317 36.76 -32.78 32.58
CA GLN A 317 36.67 -34.19 32.17
C GLN A 317 38.06 -34.77 31.93
N GLN A 318 38.90 -34.07 31.15
CA GLN A 318 40.29 -34.48 30.91
C GLN A 318 41.09 -34.61 32.22
N LYS A 319 40.87 -33.72 33.18
CA LYS A 319 41.55 -33.74 34.48
C LYS A 319 41.07 -34.88 35.38
N VAL A 320 39.80 -35.28 35.27
CA VAL A 320 39.24 -36.47 35.92
C VAL A 320 39.85 -37.72 35.29
N ASP A 321 39.88 -37.79 33.96
CA ASP A 321 40.43 -38.93 33.23
C ASP A 321 41.93 -39.12 33.53
N LEU A 322 42.72 -38.04 33.53
CA LEU A 322 44.14 -38.06 33.93
C LEU A 322 44.35 -38.57 35.36
N GLN A 323 43.49 -38.19 36.31
CA GLN A 323 43.56 -38.70 37.69
C GLN A 323 43.20 -40.19 37.78
N LEU A 324 42.29 -40.68 36.94
CA LEU A 324 41.93 -42.10 36.89
C LEU A 324 43.03 -42.94 36.23
N THR A 325 43.79 -42.39 35.28
CA THR A 325 44.89 -43.09 34.60
C THR A 325 46.26 -43.02 35.29
N ASN A 326 46.44 -42.21 36.35
CA ASN A 326 47.75 -42.04 36.99
C ASN A 326 48.03 -43.13 38.06
N PRO A 327 48.98 -44.07 37.86
CA PRO A 327 49.16 -45.22 38.76
C PRO A 327 49.90 -44.89 40.07
N GLU A 328 50.55 -43.73 40.17
CA GLU A 328 51.46 -43.37 41.28
C GLU A 328 50.76 -42.79 42.52
N ARG A 329 49.43 -42.80 42.58
CA ARG A 329 48.68 -42.35 43.76
C ARG A 329 47.76 -43.43 44.32
N ARG A 330 48.28 -44.65 44.47
CA ARG A 330 47.69 -45.59 45.44
C ARG A 330 48.11 -45.15 46.84
N PRO A 331 47.18 -44.77 47.74
CA PRO A 331 47.52 -44.60 49.14
C PRO A 331 47.93 -45.97 49.70
N SER A 332 49.15 -46.06 50.23
CA SER A 332 49.55 -47.17 51.09
C SER A 332 48.62 -47.22 52.31
N PRO A 333 48.22 -48.40 52.82
CA PRO A 333 47.23 -48.49 53.90
C PRO A 333 47.82 -47.93 55.20
N ALA A 334 47.43 -46.68 55.52
CA ALA A 334 47.64 -46.07 56.82
C ALA A 334 46.47 -46.42 57.76
N PRO A 335 46.71 -46.50 59.07
CA PRO A 335 45.78 -47.10 60.02
C PRO A 335 44.49 -46.28 60.18
N GLN A 336 43.37 -46.99 60.10
CA GLN A 336 42.00 -46.70 60.53
C GLN A 336 41.81 -45.35 61.25
N GLN A 337 41.71 -44.27 60.47
CA GLN A 337 40.81 -43.17 60.84
C GLN A 337 39.43 -43.58 60.32
N THR A 338 38.47 -43.64 61.23
CA THR A 338 37.11 -44.16 61.03
C THR A 338 36.51 -43.69 59.71
N ASP A 339 36.10 -44.63 58.86
CA ASP A 339 35.39 -44.37 57.59
C ASP A 339 34.25 -43.36 57.76
N GLN A 340 33.62 -43.32 58.95
CA GLN A 340 32.59 -42.35 59.30
C GLN A 340 33.04 -40.87 59.22
N ASP A 341 34.29 -40.52 59.55
CA ASP A 341 34.74 -39.09 59.57
C ASP A 341 35.06 -38.56 58.16
N MET A 342 35.50 -39.45 57.26
CA MET A 342 35.72 -39.14 55.84
C MET A 342 34.40 -39.08 55.08
N ASP A 343 33.45 -39.97 55.39
CA ASP A 343 32.11 -39.95 54.82
C ASP A 343 31.33 -38.71 55.27
N GLU A 344 31.44 -38.32 56.54
CA GLU A 344 30.81 -37.09 57.06
C GLU A 344 31.40 -35.83 56.40
N LYS A 345 32.73 -35.77 56.21
CA LYS A 345 33.39 -34.68 55.45
C LYS A 345 32.95 -34.64 53.99
N ASN A 346 32.86 -35.78 53.31
CA ASN A 346 32.39 -35.84 51.93
C ASN A 346 30.92 -35.40 51.84
N LYS A 347 30.07 -35.81 52.78
CA LYS A 347 28.67 -35.42 52.87
C LYS A 347 28.50 -33.90 53.05
N VAL A 348 29.34 -33.30 53.89
CA VAL A 348 29.39 -31.84 54.09
C VAL A 348 29.86 -31.12 52.83
N VAL A 349 30.85 -31.65 52.10
CA VAL A 349 31.32 -31.07 50.84
C VAL A 349 30.26 -31.15 49.75
N VAL A 350 29.58 -32.29 49.61
CA VAL A 350 28.47 -32.49 48.67
C VAL A 350 27.32 -31.54 48.99
N GLN A 351 26.90 -31.45 50.26
CA GLN A 351 25.87 -30.48 50.67
C GLN A 351 26.25 -29.03 50.36
N LYS A 352 27.53 -28.67 50.54
CA LYS A 352 28.02 -27.31 50.25
C LYS A 352 28.06 -27.02 48.75
N MET A 353 28.30 -28.03 47.91
CA MET A 353 28.21 -27.93 46.45
C MET A 353 26.75 -27.83 45.99
N ASP A 354 25.85 -28.64 46.54
CA ASP A 354 24.41 -28.59 46.25
C ASP A 354 23.80 -27.24 46.65
N GLN A 355 24.18 -26.69 47.80
CA GLN A 355 23.76 -25.34 48.20
C GLN A 355 24.26 -24.26 47.22
N LYS A 356 25.45 -24.42 46.63
CA LYS A 356 25.96 -23.48 45.62
C LYS A 356 25.21 -23.62 44.30
N HIS A 357 24.93 -24.85 43.85
CA HIS A 357 24.12 -25.08 42.65
C HIS A 357 22.71 -24.51 42.83
N LYS A 358 22.06 -24.77 43.96
CA LYS A 358 20.73 -24.25 44.26
C LYS A 358 20.68 -22.72 44.25
N LYS A 359 21.69 -22.06 44.85
CA LYS A 359 21.82 -20.58 44.80
C LYS A 359 22.05 -20.06 43.38
N LEU A 360 22.76 -20.82 42.54
CA LEU A 360 23.01 -20.43 41.16
C LEU A 360 21.73 -20.59 40.33
N GLU A 361 21.01 -21.70 40.50
CA GLU A 361 19.69 -21.93 39.89
C GLU A 361 18.71 -20.83 40.28
N GLU A 362 18.55 -20.52 41.57
CA GLU A 362 17.69 -19.44 42.07
C GLU A 362 18.04 -18.08 41.44
N ARG A 363 19.32 -17.78 41.23
CA ARG A 363 19.76 -16.56 40.54
C ARG A 363 19.38 -16.56 39.07
N PHE A 364 19.56 -17.69 38.37
CA PHE A 364 19.20 -17.79 36.95
C PHE A 364 17.68 -17.76 36.74
N THR A 365 16.89 -18.48 37.56
CA THR A 365 15.42 -18.42 37.48
C THR A 365 14.91 -17.02 37.78
N SER A 366 15.41 -16.36 38.84
CA SER A 366 14.99 -14.99 39.16
C SER A 366 15.37 -13.99 38.05
N LYS A 367 16.54 -14.16 37.40
CA LYS A 367 16.94 -13.33 36.25
C LYS A 367 16.05 -13.57 35.02
N ILE A 368 15.68 -14.82 34.74
CA ILE A 368 14.75 -15.16 33.65
C ILE A 368 13.35 -14.62 33.92
N GLU A 369 12.84 -14.75 35.15
CA GLU A 369 11.53 -14.19 35.53
C GLU A 369 11.50 -12.66 35.39
N LYS A 370 12.55 -11.97 35.84
CA LYS A 370 12.66 -10.51 35.68
C LYS A 370 12.69 -10.12 34.20
N MET A 371 13.45 -10.86 33.38
CA MET A 371 13.49 -10.61 31.94
C MET A 371 12.13 -10.85 31.28
N LYS A 372 11.40 -11.92 31.65
CA LYS A 372 10.05 -12.19 31.16
C LYS A 372 9.07 -11.08 31.57
N ALA A 373 9.13 -10.62 32.81
CA ALA A 373 8.28 -9.53 33.29
C ALA A 373 8.52 -8.23 32.51
N ASN A 374 9.79 -7.88 32.26
CA ASN A 374 10.13 -6.73 31.43
C ASN A 374 9.59 -6.87 30.00
N HIS A 375 9.80 -8.03 29.36
CA HIS A 375 9.29 -8.30 28.02
C HIS A 375 7.76 -8.19 27.94
N GLU A 376 7.04 -8.72 28.95
CA GLU A 376 5.59 -8.62 29.01
C GLU A 376 5.14 -7.16 29.17
N SER A 377 5.85 -6.37 29.97
CA SER A 377 5.56 -4.94 30.14
C SER A 377 5.78 -4.13 28.85
N GLU A 378 6.88 -4.38 28.13
CA GLU A 378 7.18 -3.74 26.84
C GLU A 378 6.17 -4.14 25.78
N LYS A 379 5.83 -5.43 25.70
CA LYS A 379 4.79 -5.93 24.80
C LYS A 379 3.46 -5.24 25.05
N ASN A 380 3.04 -5.11 26.31
CA ASN A 380 1.81 -4.41 26.66
C ASN A 380 1.87 -2.92 26.31
N GLN A 381 3.03 -2.27 26.48
CA GLN A 381 3.22 -0.88 26.09
C GLN A 381 3.09 -0.70 24.57
N TRP A 382 3.70 -1.58 23.77
CA TRP A 382 3.57 -1.55 22.32
C TRP A 382 2.16 -1.87 21.85
N GLN A 383 1.48 -2.79 22.52
CA GLN A 383 0.07 -3.10 22.26
C GLN A 383 -0.81 -1.86 22.48
N ASP A 384 -0.60 -1.11 23.57
CA ASP A 384 -1.33 0.13 23.85
C ASP A 384 -1.05 1.21 22.80
N GLN A 385 0.21 1.36 22.38
CA GLN A 385 0.56 2.31 21.32
C GLN A 385 -0.08 1.95 19.97
N LEU A 386 -0.12 0.67 19.62
CA LEU A 386 -0.81 0.20 18.42
C LEU A 386 -2.32 0.48 18.51
N SER A 387 -2.97 0.15 19.62
CA SER A 387 -4.38 0.48 19.83
C SER A 387 -4.69 1.98 19.71
N ARG A 388 -3.79 2.84 20.22
CA ARG A 388 -3.92 4.30 20.08
C ARG A 388 -3.77 4.76 18.64
N LEU A 389 -2.78 4.24 17.91
CA LEU A 389 -2.58 4.57 16.50
C LEU A 389 -3.75 4.08 15.64
N GLU A 390 -4.25 2.87 15.88
CA GLU A 390 -5.44 2.34 15.19
C GLU A 390 -6.66 3.23 15.44
N SER A 391 -6.89 3.63 16.70
CA SER A 391 -8.00 4.54 17.03
C SER A 391 -7.85 5.89 16.33
N PHE A 392 -6.64 6.46 16.31
CA PHE A 392 -6.34 7.71 15.61
C PHE A 392 -6.57 7.61 14.10
N VAL A 393 -6.16 6.50 13.46
CA VAL A 393 -6.37 6.27 12.03
C VAL A 393 -7.86 6.17 11.71
N VAL A 394 -8.64 5.47 12.54
CA VAL A 394 -10.10 5.36 12.35
C VAL A 394 -10.79 6.72 12.51
N GLU A 395 -10.43 7.50 13.53
CA GLU A 395 -10.96 8.84 13.73
C GLU A 395 -10.62 9.77 12.55
N TRP A 396 -9.38 9.74 12.09
CA TRP A 396 -8.94 10.53 10.93
C TRP A 396 -9.69 10.13 9.66
N GLN A 397 -9.89 8.82 9.44
CA GLN A 397 -10.64 8.31 8.30
C GLN A 397 -12.10 8.79 8.33
N GLN A 398 -12.75 8.72 9.49
CA GLN A 398 -14.11 9.24 9.66
C GLN A 398 -14.18 10.76 9.46
N GLN A 399 -13.19 11.51 9.92
CA GLN A 399 -13.15 12.95 9.72
C GLN A 399 -12.96 13.32 8.26
N SER A 400 -12.06 12.63 7.55
CA SER A 400 -11.86 12.80 6.10
C SER A 400 -13.13 12.49 5.32
N GLN A 401 -13.83 11.40 5.69
CA GLN A 401 -15.08 11.03 5.03
C GLN A 401 -16.20 12.05 5.28
N ARG A 402 -16.33 12.56 6.50
CA ARG A 402 -17.28 13.66 6.81
C ARG A 402 -16.99 14.92 5.98
N GLN A 403 -15.73 15.33 5.85
CA GLN A 403 -15.36 16.48 5.03
C GLN A 403 -15.69 16.28 3.55
N LYS A 404 -15.52 15.04 3.06
CA LYS A 404 -15.90 14.68 1.69
C LYS A 404 -17.41 14.77 1.49
N GLU A 405 -18.20 14.19 2.38
CA GLU A 405 -19.66 14.25 2.33
C GLU A 405 -20.18 15.69 2.42
N GLU A 406 -19.58 16.53 3.26
CA GLU A 406 -19.94 17.96 3.33
C GLU A 406 -19.60 18.70 2.03
N SER A 407 -18.46 18.39 1.40
CA SER A 407 -18.09 18.96 0.11
C SER A 407 -19.05 18.52 -1.00
N ASP A 408 -19.46 17.25 -1.00
CA ASP A 408 -20.41 16.71 -1.96
C ASP A 408 -21.80 17.34 -1.79
N GLN A 409 -22.26 17.58 -0.55
CA GLN A 409 -23.50 18.31 -0.28
C GLN A 409 -23.44 19.76 -0.80
N ARG A 410 -22.35 20.48 -0.52
CA ARG A 410 -22.16 21.85 -1.05
C ARG A 410 -22.15 21.88 -2.57
N LEU A 411 -21.60 20.86 -3.23
CA LEU A 411 -21.65 20.75 -4.70
C LEU A 411 -23.10 20.56 -5.19
N GLN A 412 -23.88 19.68 -4.56
CA GLN A 412 -25.29 19.49 -4.91
C GLN A 412 -26.12 20.77 -4.73
N GLU A 413 -25.91 21.51 -3.64
CA GLU A 413 -26.59 22.80 -3.43
C GLU A 413 -26.25 23.80 -4.55
N ARG A 414 -24.97 23.88 -4.95
CA ARG A 414 -24.55 24.73 -6.07
C ARG A 414 -25.19 24.30 -7.39
N ASP A 415 -25.29 22.99 -7.65
CA ASP A 415 -25.94 22.47 -8.85
C ASP A 415 -27.44 22.82 -8.89
N LEU A 416 -28.13 22.75 -7.74
CA LEU A 416 -29.53 23.19 -7.63
C LEU A 416 -29.67 24.70 -7.90
N ILE A 417 -28.76 25.53 -7.38
CA ILE A 417 -28.74 26.96 -7.66
C ILE A 417 -28.52 27.22 -9.16
N ILE A 418 -27.57 26.52 -9.78
CA ILE A 418 -27.29 26.64 -11.22
C ILE A 418 -28.51 26.21 -12.03
N PHE A 419 -29.20 25.14 -11.63
CA PHE A 419 -30.43 24.70 -12.28
C PHE A 419 -31.52 25.77 -12.21
N SER A 420 -31.75 26.34 -11.02
CA SER A 420 -32.71 27.44 -10.82
C SER A 420 -32.36 28.68 -11.66
N GLN A 421 -31.09 29.08 -11.70
CA GLN A 421 -30.63 30.18 -12.54
C GLN A 421 -30.83 29.90 -14.02
N ARG A 422 -30.57 28.66 -14.48
CA ARG A 422 -30.83 28.24 -15.87
C ARG A 422 -32.31 28.30 -16.21
N GLU A 423 -33.19 27.88 -15.31
CA GLU A 423 -34.64 28.03 -15.50
C GLU A 423 -35.06 29.50 -15.55
N GLN A 424 -34.55 30.36 -14.67
CA GLN A 424 -34.81 31.79 -14.70
C GLN A 424 -34.37 32.42 -16.02
N ILE A 425 -33.16 32.09 -16.51
CA ILE A 425 -32.66 32.56 -17.81
C ILE A 425 -33.58 32.09 -18.94
N LYS A 426 -34.00 30.82 -18.91
CA LYS A 426 -34.92 30.25 -19.92
C LYS A 426 -36.29 30.95 -19.90
N TYR A 427 -36.81 31.26 -18.71
CA TYR A 427 -38.05 32.00 -18.54
C TYR A 427 -37.93 33.44 -19.08
N MET A 428 -36.87 34.16 -18.71
CA MET A 428 -36.61 35.52 -19.18
C MET A 428 -36.35 35.58 -20.70
N SER A 429 -35.73 34.55 -21.27
CA SER A 429 -35.52 34.43 -22.72
C SER A 429 -36.81 34.11 -23.48
N SER A 430 -37.78 33.43 -22.86
CA SER A 430 -39.04 33.05 -23.49
C SER A 430 -40.09 34.17 -23.40
N ASN A 431 -39.99 35.05 -22.40
CA ASN A 431 -40.83 36.24 -22.22
C ASN A 431 -39.96 37.51 -22.15
N PRO A 432 -39.46 38.02 -23.28
CA PRO A 432 -38.74 39.28 -23.30
C PRO A 432 -39.68 40.41 -22.83
N PRO A 433 -39.25 41.28 -21.91
CA PRO A 433 -40.09 42.38 -21.45
C PRO A 433 -40.47 43.28 -22.64
N THR A 434 -41.77 43.48 -22.83
CA THR A 434 -42.35 44.33 -23.86
C THR A 434 -41.76 45.74 -23.74
N LYS A 435 -41.09 46.22 -24.80
CA LYS A 435 -40.70 47.63 -24.92
C LYS A 435 -41.99 48.46 -24.95
N VAL A 436 -42.30 49.13 -23.86
CA VAL A 436 -43.32 50.17 -23.83
C VAL A 436 -42.69 51.44 -24.38
N GLU A 437 -43.04 51.79 -25.63
CA GLU A 437 -42.85 53.15 -26.15
C GLU A 437 -43.68 54.12 -25.32
N VAL A 438 -43.02 55.16 -24.80
CA VAL A 438 -43.67 56.23 -24.03
C VAL A 438 -44.11 57.33 -25.00
N PRO A 439 -45.41 57.70 -25.07
CA PRO A 439 -45.83 58.97 -25.62
C PRO A 439 -45.86 60.04 -24.54
N VAL A 440 -45.26 61.19 -24.85
CA VAL A 440 -45.27 62.42 -24.08
C VAL A 440 -46.70 62.98 -23.99
N ILE A 441 -47.24 63.15 -22.77
CA ILE A 441 -48.32 64.12 -22.47
C ILE A 441 -48.03 64.79 -21.12
N ILE A 442 -48.08 66.12 -21.14
CA ILE A 442 -47.86 67.09 -20.06
C ILE A 442 -49.14 67.23 -19.22
N THR A 443 -49.08 67.11 -17.87
CA THR A 443 -49.60 68.12 -16.89
C THR A 443 -49.46 67.73 -15.40
N ALA A 444 -48.96 68.70 -14.61
CA ALA A 444 -49.25 69.08 -13.21
C ALA A 444 -48.80 68.21 -11.99
N PRO A 445 -48.55 68.84 -10.80
CA PRO A 445 -47.51 68.39 -9.86
C PRO A 445 -48.00 67.69 -8.56
N ALA A 446 -47.08 66.85 -8.03
CA ALA A 446 -46.84 66.32 -6.67
C ALA A 446 -48.01 66.08 -5.68
N PRO A 447 -47.97 64.93 -4.98
CA PRO A 447 -47.62 65.01 -3.54
C PRO A 447 -46.57 63.98 -3.08
N GLU A 448 -45.88 64.36 -2.01
CA GLU A 448 -44.71 63.73 -1.39
C GLU A 448 -44.89 62.25 -0.97
N PRO A 449 -43.82 61.42 -1.02
CA PRO A 449 -43.85 60.07 -0.48
C PRO A 449 -43.43 60.02 1.00
N LYS A 450 -44.25 59.38 1.83
CA LYS A 450 -43.89 58.92 3.19
C LYS A 450 -42.90 57.74 3.10
N PRO A 451 -41.91 57.61 4.01
CA PRO A 451 -40.85 56.63 3.89
C PRO A 451 -41.29 55.25 4.39
N LYS A 452 -41.08 54.20 3.59
CA LYS A 452 -41.09 52.80 4.07
C LYS A 452 -39.67 52.24 4.07
N ARG A 453 -39.18 52.08 5.30
CA ARG A 453 -38.13 51.21 5.85
C ARG A 453 -37.36 50.34 4.84
N VAL A 454 -36.09 50.67 4.64
CA VAL A 454 -35.06 49.78 4.10
C VAL A 454 -34.64 48.81 5.20
N VAL A 455 -34.90 47.52 5.03
CA VAL A 455 -34.16 46.46 5.74
C VAL A 455 -32.99 46.11 4.85
N LYS A 456 -31.79 46.46 5.32
CA LYS A 456 -30.51 46.13 4.72
C LYS A 456 -30.16 44.72 5.20
N GLU A 457 -30.22 43.71 4.33
CA GLU A 457 -29.52 42.45 4.61
C GLU A 457 -28.03 42.63 4.31
N GLN A 458 -27.24 42.23 5.30
CA GLN A 458 -25.78 42.35 5.39
C GLN A 458 -25.16 41.06 4.79
N PRO A 459 -24.02 41.14 4.08
CA PRO A 459 -23.35 39.95 3.55
C PRO A 459 -22.78 39.07 4.69
N PRO A 460 -22.76 37.73 4.54
CA PRO A 460 -22.21 36.84 5.56
C PRO A 460 -20.70 36.98 5.70
N SER A 461 -20.27 37.12 6.94
CA SER A 461 -18.90 37.33 7.41
C SER A 461 -17.92 36.24 7.01
N ALA A 462 -16.70 36.64 6.63
CA ALA A 462 -15.54 35.77 6.56
C ALA A 462 -15.17 35.21 7.95
N PRO A 463 -14.64 33.98 8.07
CA PRO A 463 -14.14 33.46 9.33
C PRO A 463 -12.93 34.27 9.79
N LYS A 464 -12.94 34.74 11.04
CA LYS A 464 -11.75 35.24 11.72
C LYS A 464 -10.83 34.05 12.00
N LEU A 465 -9.59 34.12 11.51
CA LEU A 465 -8.49 33.30 12.00
C LEU A 465 -8.09 33.86 13.37
N ASP A 466 -7.93 32.99 14.37
CA ASP A 466 -7.37 33.36 15.66
C ASP A 466 -5.87 33.70 15.52
N PRO A 467 -5.33 34.65 16.31
CA PRO A 467 -3.92 34.97 16.30
C PRO A 467 -3.06 33.77 16.69
N ILE A 468 -2.04 33.49 15.86
CA ILE A 468 -0.97 32.54 16.18
C ILE A 468 -0.18 33.14 17.35
N GLU A 469 -0.19 32.46 18.49
CA GLU A 469 0.69 32.73 19.62
C GLU A 469 2.08 32.16 19.26
N GLU A 470 2.99 33.03 18.83
CA GLU A 470 4.41 32.72 18.72
C GLU A 470 4.96 32.43 20.12
N LEU A 471 5.16 31.16 20.44
CA LEU A 471 6.00 30.76 21.58
C LEU A 471 7.46 30.88 21.13
N SER A 472 8.12 31.93 21.61
CA SER A 472 9.54 32.18 21.48
C SER A 472 10.37 31.02 22.05
N GLU A 473 11.28 30.50 21.22
CA GLU A 473 12.32 29.54 21.57
C GLU A 473 13.43 30.22 22.37
N GLU A 474 13.28 30.46 23.69
CA GLU A 474 14.43 30.66 24.58
C GLU A 474 14.15 30.04 25.98
N ASP A 475 15.20 29.45 26.55
CA ASP A 475 15.35 28.84 27.89
C ASP A 475 14.83 27.41 28.13
N LYS A 476 15.71 26.44 27.82
CA LYS A 476 15.95 25.30 28.74
C LYS A 476 17.31 24.62 28.56
N ASP A 477 18.38 25.39 28.75
CA ASP A 477 19.61 24.87 29.35
C ASP A 477 19.50 25.05 30.86
N SER A 478 19.25 23.96 31.59
CA SER A 478 19.63 23.70 32.99
C SER A 478 18.71 22.63 33.60
N SER A 479 19.19 21.40 33.72
CA SER A 479 19.43 20.80 35.04
C SER A 479 19.96 19.38 34.86
N SER A 480 21.26 19.24 35.11
CA SER A 480 21.87 17.98 35.52
C SER A 480 21.56 17.72 37.01
N VAL A 481 21.77 16.46 37.43
CA VAL A 481 22.01 16.00 38.80
C VAL A 481 20.78 15.90 39.72
N SER A 482 20.29 14.66 39.91
CA SER A 482 20.47 13.87 41.14
C SER A 482 20.01 12.43 40.93
#